data_AF-A0AA88QBJ0-F1
#
_entry.id   AF-A0AA88QBJ0-F1
#
_cell.length_a   1.000
_cell.length_b   1.000
_cell.length_c   1.000
_cell.angle_alpha   90.00
_cell.angle_beta   90.00
_cell.angle_gamma   90.00
#
_symmetry.space_group_name_H-M   'P 1'
#
loop_
_entity.id
_entity.type
_entity.pdbx_description
1 polymer ?
#
loop_
_entity_poly.entity_id
_entity_poly.type
_entity_poly.pdbx_seq_one_letter_code
_entity_poly.pdbx_strand_id
1 'polypeptide(L)'
;MANTEHVEFTSPCEENEASQSLTELETNTQTFEERNAMAPSFDDERCFLAEGAEGTGNTLSCQDTRMMDEKISPTERQLEYLMNKADEFQTQLLWSRDCLQNYRFAHVVPMFLQTCQPYFTYLESTARNANPLHPPLSAYIRAQLLQFSQQLCSRLEQLVLLYASFSLFSLEESDPLSISHFYIGQCQIGSMKLSIFRYCCPTPFLASASTGLYKRMRWNVEREIEGEGEGQTYDSAEFYFLCCEDVIEAADDKDGDGSCEEENTKTERESRVERIWSIGQWVQTYPDPETEDINDWVLCSVPCGQYKQLLCLGSEEPSSCIATDCLLGVLLSQETDGTFGTKT
;
A
#
# COMPACT_ATOMS: atom_id res chain seq x y z
N MET A 1 -68.35 59.96 -0.25
CA MET A 1 -68.50 58.77 -1.11
C MET A 1 -67.52 57.72 -0.60
N ALA A 2 -68.08 56.57 -0.18
CA ALA A 2 -67.48 55.26 0.10
C ALA A 2 -66.27 55.18 1.08
N ASN A 3 -66.41 54.61 2.29
CA ASN A 3 -66.60 53.19 2.67
C ASN A 3 -65.30 52.37 2.56
N THR A 4 -64.61 52.12 3.69
CA THR A 4 -64.58 50.87 4.54
C THR A 4 -63.36 50.02 4.12
N GLU A 5 -62.47 49.44 4.95
CA GLU A 5 -62.50 48.73 6.26
C GLU A 5 -60.99 48.58 6.68
N HIS A 6 -60.46 49.03 7.83
CA HIS A 6 -60.28 48.33 9.15
C HIS A 6 -60.07 46.80 9.06
N VAL A 7 -59.09 46.15 9.70
CA VAL A 7 -58.81 45.94 11.15
C VAL A 7 -57.39 45.31 11.25
N GLU A 8 -56.40 45.85 11.97
CA GLU A 8 -56.11 45.83 13.43
C GLU A 8 -55.34 44.59 13.95
N PHE A 9 -54.33 44.90 14.78
CA PHE A 9 -53.38 44.06 15.50
C PHE A 9 -54.02 43.03 16.44
N THR A 10 -53.34 41.91 16.69
CA THR A 10 -53.23 41.31 18.05
C THR A 10 -52.14 40.22 18.11
N SER A 11 -51.25 40.37 19.09
CA SER A 11 -50.45 39.35 19.78
C SER A 11 -51.09 39.24 21.18
N PRO A 12 -51.17 38.09 21.91
CA PRO A 12 -49.98 37.39 22.44
C PRO A 12 -50.09 35.86 22.73
N CYS A 13 -48.91 35.32 23.10
CA CYS A 13 -48.56 34.13 23.88
C CYS A 13 -49.63 33.08 24.24
N GLU A 14 -49.29 31.81 24.00
CA GLU A 14 -49.35 30.77 25.05
C GLU A 14 -48.35 29.63 24.76
N GLU A 15 -47.56 29.33 25.78
CA GLU A 15 -46.66 28.18 25.93
C GLU A 15 -47.50 26.91 26.17
N ASN A 16 -47.18 25.79 25.53
CA ASN A 16 -46.82 24.52 26.20
C ASN A 16 -46.80 23.31 25.24
N GLU A 17 -45.92 22.37 25.59
CA GLU A 17 -45.89 20.96 25.17
C GLU A 17 -45.31 20.63 23.78
N ALA A 18 -43.98 20.70 23.68
CA ALA A 18 -43.18 19.53 23.26
C ALA A 18 -41.72 19.69 23.72
N SER A 19 -41.52 19.99 25.00
CA SER A 19 -40.27 19.73 25.70
C SER A 19 -40.16 18.22 25.93
N GLN A 20 -39.88 17.45 24.87
CA GLN A 20 -39.57 16.01 24.92
C GLN A 20 -38.94 15.59 23.58
N SER A 21 -37.61 15.72 23.50
CA SER A 21 -36.70 14.96 22.59
C SER A 21 -35.29 15.56 22.55
N LEU A 22 -35.01 16.61 23.34
CA LEU A 22 -33.67 17.16 23.56
C LEU A 22 -32.89 16.50 24.71
N THR A 23 -33.30 15.29 25.12
CA THR A 23 -32.63 14.49 26.18
C THR A 23 -32.26 13.06 25.75
N GLU A 24 -32.29 12.73 24.46
CA GLU A 24 -31.87 11.40 23.97
C GLU A 24 -30.67 11.42 23.01
N LEU A 25 -30.00 12.57 22.86
CA LEU A 25 -28.75 12.67 22.09
C LEU A 25 -27.56 13.17 22.94
N GLU A 26 -27.62 12.98 24.27
CA GLU A 26 -26.51 13.28 25.20
C GLU A 26 -26.13 12.08 26.09
N THR A 27 -26.65 10.89 25.81
CA THR A 27 -26.36 9.66 26.59
C THR A 27 -25.79 8.52 25.74
N ASN A 28 -24.97 8.86 24.74
CA ASN A 28 -24.05 7.89 24.15
C ASN A 28 -22.63 8.45 24.00
N THR A 29 -22.17 9.15 25.03
CA THR A 29 -20.74 9.25 25.36
C THR A 29 -20.34 7.93 26.03
N GLN A 30 -20.40 6.83 25.29
CA GLN A 30 -19.80 5.58 25.73
C GLN A 30 -18.30 5.73 25.47
N THR A 31 -17.60 6.06 26.56
CA THR A 31 -16.16 5.88 26.78
C THR A 31 -15.42 5.30 25.59
N PHE A 32 -14.74 6.20 24.86
CA PHE A 32 -13.58 5.89 24.06
C PHE A 32 -12.54 5.23 24.99
N GLU A 33 -12.60 3.91 25.13
CA GLU A 33 -11.42 3.16 25.53
C GLU A 33 -10.55 3.04 24.27
N GLU A 34 -9.52 3.87 24.20
CA GLU A 34 -8.32 3.61 23.42
C GLU A 34 -7.77 2.24 23.81
N ARG A 35 -8.31 1.17 23.22
CA ARG A 35 -7.65 -0.11 23.22
C ARG A 35 -6.57 -0.01 22.16
N ASN A 36 -5.40 0.46 22.59
CA ASN A 36 -4.16 0.42 21.83
C ASN A 36 -4.10 -0.89 21.06
N ALA A 37 -3.90 -0.80 19.74
CA ALA A 37 -3.62 -1.91 18.85
C ALA A 37 -2.23 -2.47 19.21
N MET A 38 -2.14 -3.10 20.37
CA MET A 38 -0.96 -3.85 20.76
C MET A 38 -0.93 -5.13 19.95
N ALA A 39 0.13 -5.28 19.15
CA ALA A 39 0.47 -6.54 18.52
C ALA A 39 0.60 -7.63 19.59
N PRO A 40 0.19 -8.87 19.31
CA PRO A 40 0.43 -9.98 20.22
C PRO A 40 1.94 -10.13 20.47
N SER A 41 2.35 -10.02 21.73
CA SER A 41 3.73 -10.28 22.15
C SER A 41 3.98 -11.79 22.14
N PHE A 42 5.06 -12.22 21.47
CA PHE A 42 5.63 -13.55 21.63
C PHE A 42 6.75 -13.48 22.67
N ASP A 43 6.43 -13.75 23.93
CA ASP A 43 7.45 -14.05 24.94
C ASP A 43 7.40 -15.53 25.33
N ASP A 44 8.56 -16.16 25.10
CA ASP A 44 9.18 -17.36 25.66
C ASP A 44 8.35 -18.32 26.54
N GLU A 45 8.05 -19.51 26.01
CA GLU A 45 7.83 -20.72 26.82
C GLU A 45 8.67 -21.89 26.30
N ARG A 46 9.67 -22.27 27.09
CA ARG A 46 10.49 -23.47 26.96
C ARG A 46 9.62 -24.72 26.84
N CYS A 47 9.95 -25.62 25.91
CA CYS A 47 9.80 -27.07 26.11
C CYS A 47 10.75 -27.89 25.21
N PHE A 48 11.82 -28.37 25.86
CA PHE A 48 12.54 -29.66 25.78
C PHE A 48 12.94 -30.36 24.46
N LEU A 49 14.19 -30.81 24.51
CA LEU A 49 14.91 -31.78 23.68
C LEU A 49 14.19 -33.14 23.52
N ALA A 50 14.29 -33.73 22.32
CA ALA A 50 14.51 -35.17 22.15
C ALA A 50 15.27 -35.44 20.84
N GLU A 51 16.39 -36.17 20.96
CA GLU A 51 17.25 -36.65 19.89
C GLU A 51 16.58 -37.71 19.01
N GLY A 52 16.98 -37.79 17.74
CA GLY A 52 17.17 -39.06 17.05
C GLY A 52 16.55 -39.24 15.66
N ALA A 53 17.45 -39.44 14.69
CA ALA A 53 17.32 -40.14 13.40
C ALA A 53 17.06 -39.33 12.11
N GLU A 54 18.02 -39.53 11.20
CA GLU A 54 18.16 -39.04 9.83
C GLU A 54 17.04 -39.49 8.88
N GLY A 55 16.81 -38.72 7.81
CA GLY A 55 16.26 -39.25 6.55
C GLY A 55 15.15 -38.42 5.89
N THR A 56 15.56 -37.46 5.07
CA THR A 56 14.91 -36.91 3.86
C THR A 56 13.41 -37.16 3.65
N GLY A 57 12.63 -36.09 3.81
CA GLY A 57 11.25 -35.98 3.33
C GLY A 57 10.43 -35.04 4.20
N ASN A 58 10.37 -33.76 3.82
CA ASN A 58 9.53 -32.74 4.48
C ASN A 58 8.04 -33.05 4.28
N THR A 59 7.54 -34.07 4.98
CA THR A 59 6.12 -34.32 5.16
C THR A 59 5.80 -33.81 6.56
N LEU A 60 5.34 -32.56 6.64
CA LEU A 60 4.90 -31.99 7.92
C LEU A 60 3.79 -32.87 8.49
N SER A 61 3.87 -33.23 9.78
CA SER A 61 2.81 -34.03 10.38
C SER A 61 1.53 -33.20 10.50
N CYS A 62 0.36 -33.85 10.43
CA CYS A 62 -0.94 -33.18 10.64
C CYS A 62 -1.06 -32.51 12.03
N GLN A 63 -0.22 -32.93 12.98
CA GLN A 63 -0.18 -32.35 14.32
C GLN A 63 0.63 -31.05 14.33
N ASP A 64 1.71 -30.96 13.54
CA ASP A 64 2.51 -29.74 13.41
C ASP A 64 1.73 -28.63 12.70
N THR A 65 0.96 -28.95 11.65
CA THR A 65 0.09 -27.97 10.99
C THR A 65 -0.96 -27.42 11.95
N ARG A 66 -1.58 -28.27 12.76
CA ARG A 66 -2.60 -27.85 13.74
C ARG A 66 -2.04 -26.90 14.80
N MET A 67 -0.85 -27.18 15.33
CA MET A 67 -0.19 -26.30 16.30
C MET A 67 0.19 -24.94 15.69
N MET A 68 0.56 -24.91 14.40
CA MET A 68 0.83 -23.66 13.69
C MET A 68 -0.45 -22.87 13.41
N ASP A 69 -1.55 -23.54 13.05
CA ASP A 69 -2.84 -22.89 12.85
C ASP A 69 -3.35 -22.25 14.14
N GLU A 70 -3.15 -22.89 15.29
CA GLU A 70 -3.45 -22.32 16.61
C GLU A 70 -2.66 -21.03 16.88
N LYS A 71 -1.41 -20.93 16.42
CA LYS A 71 -0.59 -19.70 16.51
C LYS A 71 -1.04 -18.61 15.55
N ILE A 72 -1.57 -18.97 14.37
CA ILE A 72 -2.03 -18.02 13.34
C ILE A 72 -3.43 -17.47 13.65
N SER A 73 -4.29 -18.25 14.29
CA SER A 73 -5.71 -17.91 14.53
C SER A 73 -5.96 -16.52 15.12
N PRO A 74 -5.18 -16.01 16.10
CA PRO A 74 -5.38 -14.64 16.60
C PRO A 74 -5.12 -13.58 15.52
N THR A 75 -4.13 -13.81 14.66
CA THR A 75 -3.77 -12.92 13.56
C THR A 75 -4.85 -12.93 12.47
N GLU A 76 -5.43 -14.10 12.20
CA GLU A 76 -6.55 -14.26 11.27
C GLU A 76 -7.82 -13.54 11.76
N ARG A 77 -8.18 -13.67 13.04
CA ARG A 77 -9.33 -12.93 13.60
C ARG A 77 -9.16 -11.41 13.49
N GLN A 78 -7.94 -10.92 13.67
CA GLN A 78 -7.65 -9.51 13.48
C GLN A 78 -7.83 -9.09 12.01
N LEU A 79 -7.45 -9.93 11.05
CA LEU A 79 -7.72 -9.70 9.62
C LEU A 79 -9.22 -9.61 9.38
N GLU A 80 -9.99 -10.61 9.83
CA GLU A 80 -11.44 -10.65 9.67
C GLU A 80 -12.11 -9.39 10.22
N TYR A 81 -11.67 -8.92 11.40
CA TYR A 81 -12.16 -7.66 11.97
C TYR A 81 -11.91 -6.47 11.04
N LEU A 82 -10.69 -6.31 10.53
CA LEU A 82 -10.33 -5.21 9.63
C LEU A 82 -11.09 -5.30 8.30
N MET A 83 -11.23 -6.51 7.75
CA MET A 83 -12.01 -6.77 6.54
C MET A 83 -13.49 -6.39 6.72
N ASN A 84 -14.10 -6.83 7.82
CA ASN A 84 -15.48 -6.50 8.15
C ASN A 84 -15.67 -4.98 8.37
N LYS A 85 -14.68 -4.30 8.94
CA LYS A 85 -14.71 -2.83 9.09
C LYS A 85 -14.64 -2.11 7.75
N ALA A 86 -13.80 -2.58 6.82
CA ALA A 86 -13.79 -2.04 5.47
C ALA A 86 -15.16 -2.20 4.79
N ASP A 87 -15.81 -3.36 4.96
CA ASP A 87 -17.11 -3.67 4.36
C ASP A 87 -18.25 -2.85 4.98
N GLU A 88 -18.16 -2.56 6.28
CA GLU A 88 -19.04 -1.63 6.97
C GLU A 88 -18.94 -0.23 6.35
N PHE A 89 -17.73 0.27 6.10
CA PHE A 89 -17.52 1.58 5.46
C PHE A 89 -18.00 1.63 4.01
N GLN A 90 -17.84 0.54 3.25
CA GLN A 90 -18.40 0.44 1.90
C GLN A 90 -19.93 0.47 1.94
N THR A 91 -20.54 -0.28 2.86
CA THR A 91 -22.00 -0.31 3.03
C THR A 91 -22.52 1.05 3.48
N GLN A 92 -21.91 1.68 4.47
CA GLN A 92 -22.32 3.01 4.93
C GLN A 92 -22.30 4.05 3.81
N LEU A 93 -21.30 4.01 2.93
CA LEU A 93 -21.22 4.91 1.78
C LEU A 93 -22.32 4.63 0.73
N LEU A 94 -22.60 3.36 0.42
CA LEU A 94 -23.60 3.01 -0.59
C LEU A 94 -25.04 3.31 -0.13
N TRP A 95 -25.29 3.27 1.17
CA TRP A 95 -26.62 3.49 1.75
C TRP A 95 -26.82 4.92 2.29
N SER A 96 -25.80 5.78 2.26
CA SER A 96 -25.95 7.18 2.63
C SER A 96 -26.77 7.94 1.57
N ARG A 97 -27.91 8.50 1.98
CA ARG A 97 -28.80 9.27 1.09
C ARG A 97 -28.44 10.75 0.99
N ASP A 98 -27.58 11.26 1.87
CA ASP A 98 -27.21 12.67 1.98
C ASP A 98 -25.75 12.93 1.62
N CYS A 99 -25.53 13.75 0.58
CA CYS A 99 -24.21 14.19 0.15
C CYS A 99 -23.43 14.98 1.22
N LEU A 100 -24.12 15.60 2.18
CA LEU A 100 -23.48 16.34 3.28
C LEU A 100 -22.88 15.42 4.36
N GLN A 101 -23.40 14.20 4.54
CA GLN A 101 -22.76 13.19 5.39
C GLN A 101 -21.51 12.62 4.69
N ASN A 102 -21.47 12.66 3.36
CA ASN A 102 -20.33 12.16 2.56
C ASN A 102 -19.03 12.94 2.78
N TYR A 103 -19.10 14.24 3.07
CA TYR A 103 -17.91 15.01 3.48
C TYR A 103 -17.41 14.63 4.87
N ARG A 104 -18.28 14.15 5.78
CA ARG A 104 -17.84 13.54 7.04
C ARG A 104 -17.19 12.17 6.81
N PHE A 105 -17.47 11.49 5.72
CA PHE A 105 -16.81 10.22 5.39
C PHE A 105 -15.38 10.41 4.83
N ALA A 106 -15.01 11.61 4.36
CA ALA A 106 -13.71 11.87 3.74
C ALA A 106 -12.51 11.60 4.67
N HIS A 107 -12.64 11.78 5.98
CA HIS A 107 -11.56 11.53 6.95
C HIS A 107 -11.56 10.08 7.50
N VAL A 108 -12.65 9.33 7.31
CA VAL A 108 -12.78 7.96 7.85
C VAL A 108 -11.78 7.02 7.17
N VAL A 109 -11.65 7.09 5.84
CA VAL A 109 -10.72 6.24 5.10
C VAL A 109 -9.26 6.51 5.46
N PRO A 110 -8.73 7.76 5.45
CA PRO A 110 -7.38 8.05 5.93
C PRO A 110 -7.10 7.52 7.33
N MET A 111 -8.00 7.75 8.29
CA MET A 111 -7.82 7.26 9.66
C MET A 111 -7.82 5.73 9.69
N PHE A 112 -8.71 5.08 8.95
CA PHE A 112 -8.75 3.63 8.90
C PHE A 112 -7.48 3.03 8.30
N LEU A 113 -6.95 3.62 7.21
CA LEU A 113 -5.65 3.23 6.64
C LEU A 113 -4.53 3.32 7.68
N GLN A 114 -4.51 4.38 8.50
CA GLN A 114 -3.56 4.52 9.61
C GLN A 114 -3.74 3.43 10.66
N THR A 115 -5.00 3.09 11.03
CA THR A 115 -5.26 2.00 12.00
C THR A 115 -4.82 0.62 11.52
N CYS A 116 -4.72 0.41 10.19
CA CYS A 116 -4.21 -0.83 9.61
C CYS A 116 -2.68 -0.93 9.62
N GLN A 117 -1.94 0.18 9.75
CA GLN A 117 -0.47 0.19 9.62
C GLN A 117 0.26 -0.71 10.63
N PRO A 118 -0.14 -0.78 11.93
CA PRO A 118 0.50 -1.70 12.87
C PRO A 118 0.30 -3.16 12.50
N TYR A 119 -0.87 -3.51 11.97
CA TYR A 119 -1.17 -4.87 11.52
C TYR A 119 -0.31 -5.27 10.32
N PHE A 120 -0.21 -4.39 9.31
CA PHE A 120 0.71 -4.58 8.19
C PHE A 120 2.15 -4.73 8.63
N THR A 121 2.61 -3.82 9.51
CA THR A 121 3.98 -3.88 10.05
C THR A 121 4.25 -5.20 10.73
N TYR A 122 3.32 -5.68 11.56
CA TYR A 122 3.44 -6.98 12.21
C TYR A 122 3.53 -8.12 11.19
N LEU A 123 2.67 -8.17 10.17
CA LEU A 123 2.71 -9.22 9.16
C LEU A 123 4.02 -9.23 8.37
N GLU A 124 4.42 -8.07 7.84
CA GLU A 124 5.60 -7.94 6.98
C GLU A 124 6.90 -8.20 7.75
N SER A 125 7.03 -7.64 8.96
CA SER A 125 8.20 -7.85 9.82
C SER A 125 8.31 -9.29 10.32
N THR A 126 7.20 -9.90 10.78
CA THR A 126 7.22 -11.29 11.26
C THR A 126 7.53 -12.27 10.11
N ALA A 127 7.04 -11.99 8.91
CA ALA A 127 7.26 -12.86 7.75
C ALA A 127 8.67 -12.75 7.16
N ARG A 128 9.30 -11.56 7.21
CA ARG A 128 10.54 -11.30 6.46
C ARG A 128 11.76 -10.95 7.30
N ASN A 129 11.60 -10.54 8.56
CA ASN A 129 12.77 -10.18 9.37
C ASN A 129 13.67 -11.39 9.56
N ALA A 130 14.94 -11.23 9.20
CA ALA A 130 15.97 -12.20 9.48
C ALA A 130 16.66 -11.80 10.78
N ASN A 131 16.36 -12.49 11.88
CA ASN A 131 17.13 -12.33 13.12
C ASN A 131 18.16 -13.47 13.20
N PRO A 132 19.47 -13.19 13.26
CA PRO A 132 20.50 -14.23 13.37
C PRO A 132 20.39 -15.07 14.65
N LEU A 133 19.67 -14.60 15.68
CA LEU A 133 19.49 -15.27 16.96
C LEU A 133 18.27 -16.20 17.01
N HIS A 134 17.38 -16.15 16.01
CA HIS A 134 16.16 -16.97 15.99
C HIS A 134 16.09 -17.83 14.73
N PRO A 135 15.62 -19.09 14.85
CA PRO A 135 15.38 -19.92 13.68
C PRO A 135 14.35 -19.25 12.75
N PRO A 136 14.52 -19.37 11.43
CA PRO A 136 13.58 -18.78 10.48
C PRO A 136 12.18 -19.36 10.68
N LEU A 137 11.18 -18.51 10.50
CA LEU A 137 9.78 -18.90 10.57
C LEU A 137 9.48 -20.03 9.58
N SER A 138 8.55 -20.92 9.90
CA SER A 138 8.17 -21.98 8.97
C SER A 138 7.64 -21.37 7.67
N ALA A 139 7.94 -22.00 6.53
CA ALA A 139 7.51 -21.50 5.22
C ALA A 139 5.97 -21.38 5.14
N TYR A 140 5.25 -22.25 5.84
CA TYR A 140 3.80 -22.21 5.95
C TYR A 140 3.30 -20.95 6.68
N ILE A 141 3.80 -20.67 7.88
CA ILE A 141 3.38 -19.48 8.64
C ILE A 141 3.74 -18.21 7.86
N ARG A 142 4.96 -18.15 7.30
CA ARG A 142 5.38 -17.03 6.45
C ARG A 142 4.41 -16.79 5.30
N ALA A 143 4.07 -17.84 4.54
CA ALA A 143 3.14 -17.72 3.42
C ALA A 143 1.75 -17.21 3.87
N GLN A 144 1.24 -17.69 5.00
CA GLN A 144 -0.05 -17.25 5.54
C GLN A 144 -0.05 -15.77 5.95
N LEU A 145 1.00 -15.31 6.65
CA LEU A 145 1.11 -13.89 7.04
C LEU A 145 1.14 -12.97 5.82
N LEU A 146 1.89 -13.36 4.77
CA LEU A 146 1.94 -12.62 3.52
C LEU A 146 0.61 -12.64 2.77
N GLN A 147 -0.10 -13.76 2.81
CA GLN A 147 -1.44 -13.86 2.24
C GLN A 147 -2.42 -12.91 2.96
N PHE A 148 -2.37 -12.81 4.29
CA PHE A 148 -3.18 -11.87 5.05
C PHE A 148 -2.87 -10.41 4.69
N SER A 149 -1.59 -10.08 4.52
CA SER A 149 -1.14 -8.75 4.09
C SER A 149 -1.74 -8.42 2.71
N GLN A 150 -1.64 -9.37 1.76
CA GLN A 150 -2.21 -9.19 0.43
C GLN A 150 -3.74 -9.04 0.44
N GLN A 151 -4.45 -9.83 1.24
CA GLN A 151 -5.92 -9.77 1.32
C GLN A 151 -6.39 -8.40 1.85
N LEU A 152 -5.78 -7.93 2.93
CA LEU A 152 -6.11 -6.61 3.48
C LEU A 152 -5.73 -5.49 2.50
N CYS A 153 -4.55 -5.56 1.89
CA CYS A 153 -4.09 -4.60 0.88
C CYS A 153 -5.11 -4.46 -0.25
N SER A 154 -5.57 -5.58 -0.84
CA SER A 154 -6.55 -5.57 -1.92
C SER A 154 -7.90 -4.98 -1.47
N ARG A 155 -8.35 -5.28 -0.25
CA ARG A 155 -9.62 -4.74 0.27
C ARG A 155 -9.55 -3.23 0.53
N LEU A 156 -8.45 -2.76 1.09
CA LEU A 156 -8.23 -1.32 1.32
C LEU A 156 -8.13 -0.56 0.00
N GLU A 157 -7.45 -1.13 -0.99
CA GLU A 157 -7.39 -0.55 -2.34
C GLU A 157 -8.81 -0.38 -2.94
N GLN A 158 -9.65 -1.41 -2.85
CA GLN A 158 -11.05 -1.34 -3.28
C GLN A 158 -11.85 -0.28 -2.52
N LEU A 159 -11.67 -0.17 -1.20
CA LEU A 159 -12.33 0.85 -0.38
C LEU A 159 -11.92 2.25 -0.82
N VAL A 160 -10.63 2.50 -1.02
CA VAL A 160 -10.10 3.80 -1.44
C VAL A 160 -10.62 4.18 -2.82
N LEU A 161 -10.57 3.25 -3.79
CA LEU A 161 -11.09 3.48 -5.14
C LEU A 161 -12.60 3.75 -5.15
N LEU A 162 -13.36 3.05 -4.31
CA LEU A 162 -14.79 3.31 -4.16
C LEU A 162 -15.03 4.73 -3.68
N TYR A 163 -14.38 5.18 -2.61
CA TYR A 163 -14.56 6.53 -2.08
C TYR A 163 -14.10 7.63 -3.06
N ALA A 164 -12.99 7.39 -3.77
CA ALA A 164 -12.53 8.26 -4.85
C ALA A 164 -13.57 8.39 -5.98
N SER A 165 -14.29 7.30 -6.32
CA SER A 165 -15.35 7.33 -7.35
C SER A 165 -16.54 8.23 -6.96
N PHE A 166 -16.78 8.44 -5.67
CA PHE A 166 -17.76 9.40 -5.15
C PHE A 166 -17.18 10.82 -4.99
N SER A 167 -15.95 11.07 -5.48
CA SER A 167 -15.24 12.35 -5.39
C SER A 167 -15.04 12.86 -3.95
N LEU A 168 -14.85 11.94 -2.98
CA LEU A 168 -14.62 12.31 -1.58
C LEU A 168 -13.19 12.75 -1.28
N PHE A 169 -12.24 12.31 -2.11
CA PHE A 169 -10.85 12.74 -2.10
C PHE A 169 -10.21 12.50 -3.49
N SER A 170 -9.08 13.15 -3.73
CA SER A 170 -8.27 12.93 -4.93
C SER A 170 -7.32 11.75 -4.78
N LEU A 171 -6.94 11.14 -5.90
CA LEU A 171 -5.84 10.17 -5.99
C LEU A 171 -4.59 10.78 -6.64
N GLU A 172 -4.63 12.05 -7.04
CA GLU A 172 -3.50 12.74 -7.67
C GLU A 172 -2.46 13.15 -6.64
N GLU A 173 -1.20 12.71 -6.80
CA GLU A 173 -0.12 13.04 -5.87
C GLU A 173 0.17 14.54 -5.73
N SER A 174 -0.18 15.35 -6.73
CA SER A 174 -0.04 16.81 -6.66
C SER A 174 -1.02 17.47 -5.69
N ASP A 175 -2.09 16.77 -5.30
CA ASP A 175 -3.05 17.27 -4.30
C ASP A 175 -2.58 16.90 -2.87
N PRO A 176 -2.37 17.89 -1.98
CA PRO A 176 -1.98 17.63 -0.59
C PRO A 176 -3.04 16.89 0.23
N LEU A 177 -4.29 16.84 -0.22
CA LEU A 177 -5.38 16.08 0.41
C LEU A 177 -5.60 14.72 -0.24
N SER A 178 -4.72 14.30 -1.16
CA SER A 178 -4.86 13.04 -1.87
C SER A 178 -4.58 11.82 -1.01
N ILE A 179 -5.19 10.70 -1.40
CA ILE A 179 -4.87 9.35 -0.92
C ILE A 179 -4.36 8.53 -2.10
N SER A 180 -3.25 8.96 -2.69
CA SER A 180 -2.64 8.29 -3.86
C SER A 180 -2.04 6.92 -3.52
N HIS A 181 -1.54 6.78 -2.29
CA HIS A 181 -0.89 5.57 -1.80
C HIS A 181 -1.10 5.40 -0.30
N PHE A 182 -0.87 4.17 0.19
CA PHE A 182 -0.86 3.86 1.61
C PHE A 182 0.27 2.90 1.96
N TYR A 183 0.67 2.94 3.23
CA TYR A 183 1.72 2.10 3.80
C TYR A 183 1.19 0.69 4.03
N ILE A 184 1.93 -0.32 3.56
CA ILE A 184 1.58 -1.75 3.69
C ILE A 184 2.60 -2.55 4.49
N GLY A 185 3.44 -1.86 5.28
CA GLY A 185 4.31 -2.48 6.28
C GLY A 185 5.79 -2.21 6.04
N GLN A 186 6.62 -2.77 6.91
CA GLN A 186 8.07 -2.65 6.85
C GLN A 186 8.72 -3.93 7.37
N CYS A 187 9.95 -4.20 6.92
CA CYS A 187 10.78 -5.28 7.44
C CYS A 187 12.25 -4.84 7.54
N GLN A 188 13.01 -5.54 8.38
CA GLN A 188 14.44 -5.36 8.58
C GLN A 188 15.17 -6.61 8.13
N ILE A 189 16.13 -6.45 7.22
CA ILE A 189 16.95 -7.55 6.71
C ILE A 189 18.42 -7.09 6.78
N GLY A 190 19.17 -7.67 7.70
CA GLY A 190 20.54 -7.21 7.98
C GLY A 190 20.57 -5.76 8.44
N SER A 191 21.40 -4.94 7.81
CA SER A 191 21.52 -3.49 8.05
C SER A 191 20.46 -2.66 7.30
N MET A 192 19.60 -3.30 6.51
CA MET A 192 18.64 -2.62 5.65
C MET A 192 17.23 -2.65 6.25
N LYS A 193 16.63 -1.46 6.37
CA LYS A 193 15.21 -1.29 6.68
C LYS A 193 14.43 -0.99 5.41
N LEU A 194 13.41 -1.79 5.14
CA LEU A 194 12.54 -1.64 3.98
C LEU A 194 11.15 -1.19 4.42
N SER A 195 10.68 -0.04 3.95
CA SER A 195 9.29 0.42 4.11
C SER A 195 8.53 0.29 2.79
N ILE A 196 7.30 -0.21 2.84
CA ILE A 196 6.54 -0.65 1.66
C ILE A 196 5.27 0.18 1.51
N PHE A 197 5.04 0.70 0.32
CA PHE A 197 3.87 1.52 -0.02
C PHE A 197 3.19 1.01 -1.29
N ARG A 198 1.85 0.99 -1.27
CA ARG A 198 1.00 0.59 -2.40
C ARG A 198 0.28 1.81 -2.96
N TYR A 199 0.37 2.02 -4.26
CA TYR A 199 -0.44 3.02 -4.96
C TYR A 199 -1.83 2.46 -5.26
N CYS A 200 -2.86 3.26 -5.02
CA CYS A 200 -4.25 2.86 -5.18
C CYS A 200 -4.62 2.60 -6.65
N CYS A 201 -3.96 3.28 -7.58
CA CYS A 201 -4.04 3.04 -9.01
C CYS A 201 -2.67 3.31 -9.68
N PRO A 202 -2.43 2.81 -10.91
CA PRO A 202 -1.25 3.20 -11.68
C PRO A 202 -1.14 4.72 -11.80
N THR A 203 -0.11 5.27 -11.18
CA THR A 203 0.12 6.73 -11.08
C THR A 203 1.31 7.10 -11.95
N PRO A 204 1.34 8.26 -12.65
CA PRO A 204 2.51 8.65 -13.42
C PRO A 204 3.80 8.59 -12.59
N PHE A 205 4.88 8.06 -13.19
CA PHE A 205 6.16 7.94 -12.50
C PHE A 205 6.73 9.32 -12.12
N LEU A 206 6.64 10.29 -13.03
CA LEU A 206 6.96 11.69 -12.79
C LEU A 206 5.67 12.51 -12.69
N ALA A 207 5.61 13.42 -11.71
CA ALA A 207 4.47 14.32 -11.55
C ALA A 207 4.36 15.37 -12.67
N SER A 208 5.49 15.73 -13.31
CA SER A 208 5.57 16.83 -14.28
C SER A 208 5.71 16.41 -15.74
N ALA A 209 5.96 15.12 -16.03
CA ALA A 209 6.21 14.64 -17.38
C ALA A 209 5.61 13.26 -17.64
N SER A 210 4.91 13.10 -18.76
CA SER A 210 4.42 11.80 -19.20
C SER A 210 5.56 10.99 -19.81
N THR A 211 6.09 10.04 -19.06
CA THR A 211 7.11 9.09 -19.55
C THR A 211 6.49 7.83 -20.16
N GLY A 212 5.16 7.65 -20.03
CA GLY A 212 4.50 6.38 -20.34
C GLY A 212 4.70 5.30 -19.25
N LEU A 213 5.44 5.63 -18.19
CA LEU A 213 5.72 4.76 -17.07
C LEU A 213 4.82 5.12 -15.88
N TYR A 214 4.16 4.12 -15.30
CA TYR A 214 3.23 4.30 -14.19
C TYR A 214 3.68 3.47 -12.99
N LYS A 215 3.79 4.09 -11.81
CA LYS A 215 4.11 3.40 -10.56
C LYS A 215 2.89 2.76 -9.93
N ARG A 216 3.14 1.61 -9.29
CA ARG A 216 2.15 0.79 -8.59
C ARG A 216 2.55 0.48 -7.15
N MET A 217 3.85 0.40 -6.87
CA MET A 217 4.39 0.27 -5.52
C MET A 217 5.65 1.11 -5.37
N ARG A 218 5.93 1.55 -4.14
CA ARG A 218 7.18 2.19 -3.74
C ARG A 218 7.78 1.45 -2.56
N TRP A 219 9.08 1.28 -2.58
CA TRP A 219 9.86 0.84 -1.45
C TRP A 219 10.87 1.92 -1.07
N ASN A 220 10.97 2.20 0.22
CA ASN A 220 12.03 3.02 0.77
C ASN A 220 13.02 2.08 1.46
N VAL A 221 14.27 2.13 1.03
CA VAL A 221 15.37 1.33 1.54
C VAL A 221 16.28 2.27 2.32
N GLU A 222 16.29 2.11 3.64
CA GLU A 222 17.17 2.84 4.55
C GLU A 222 18.33 1.90 4.93
N ARG A 223 19.57 2.37 4.79
CA ARG A 223 20.78 1.65 5.22
C ARG A 223 21.59 2.56 6.13
N GLU A 224 22.05 2.01 7.25
CA GLU A 224 23.06 2.65 8.09
C GLU A 224 24.42 2.46 7.42
N ILE A 225 25.08 3.56 7.05
CA ILE A 225 26.44 3.53 6.53
C ILE A 225 27.39 4.10 7.57
N GLU A 226 28.40 3.31 7.93
CA GLU A 226 29.51 3.75 8.78
C GLU A 226 30.37 4.76 8.00
N GLY A 227 30.40 6.01 8.44
CA GLY A 227 31.27 7.03 7.87
C GLY A 227 32.74 6.85 8.27
N GLU A 228 33.65 7.38 7.47
CA GLU A 228 35.10 7.30 7.68
C GLU A 228 35.63 8.11 8.90
N GLY A 229 34.76 8.60 9.79
CA GLY A 229 35.11 9.38 10.98
C GLY A 229 34.51 8.80 12.27
N GLU A 230 35.21 9.01 13.41
CA GLU A 230 34.80 8.50 14.73
C GLU A 230 33.32 8.83 15.05
N GLY A 231 32.43 7.85 14.86
CA GLY A 231 31.05 7.87 15.31
C GLY A 231 30.04 8.60 14.41
N GLN A 232 30.34 8.89 13.14
CA GLN A 232 29.36 9.44 12.19
C GLN A 232 28.76 8.33 11.33
N THR A 233 27.52 7.94 11.63
CA THR A 233 26.66 7.17 10.72
C THR A 233 25.83 8.13 9.88
N TYR A 234 25.71 7.85 8.58
CA TYR A 234 24.76 8.52 7.70
C TYR A 234 23.73 7.54 7.18
N ASP A 235 22.47 7.99 7.14
CA ASP A 235 21.36 7.21 6.60
C ASP A 235 21.30 7.44 5.09
N SER A 236 21.58 6.40 4.29
CA SER A 236 21.24 6.44 2.86
C SER A 236 19.79 5.99 2.69
N ALA A 237 18.97 6.83 2.05
CA ALA A 237 17.61 6.47 1.65
C ALA A 237 17.55 6.28 0.14
N GLU A 238 17.36 5.04 -0.30
CA GLU A 238 17.16 4.68 -1.70
C GLU A 238 15.67 4.41 -1.96
N PHE A 239 15.17 4.83 -3.11
CA PHE A 239 13.77 4.63 -3.49
C PHE A 239 13.67 3.68 -4.68
N TYR A 240 12.84 2.66 -4.55
CA TYR A 240 12.57 1.67 -5.60
C TYR A 240 11.08 1.67 -5.92
N PHE A 241 10.75 1.35 -7.17
CA PHE A 241 9.38 1.38 -7.67
C PHE A 241 9.05 0.16 -8.51
N LEU A 242 7.85 -0.37 -8.31
CA LEU A 242 7.20 -1.26 -9.26
C LEU A 242 6.47 -0.38 -10.24
N CYS A 243 6.83 -0.49 -11.50
CA CYS A 243 6.23 0.27 -12.57
C CYS A 243 5.63 -0.62 -13.64
N CYS A 244 4.69 -0.06 -14.39
CA CYS A 244 4.21 -0.63 -15.63
C CYS A 244 4.27 0.38 -16.77
N GLU A 245 4.46 -0.14 -17.97
CA GLU A 245 4.41 0.60 -19.23
C GLU A 245 3.58 -0.16 -20.25
N ASP A 246 2.90 0.56 -21.13
CA ASP A 246 2.06 -0.02 -22.18
C ASP A 246 2.88 -0.05 -23.48
N VAL A 247 3.30 -1.25 -23.89
CA VAL A 247 4.11 -1.47 -25.11
C VAL A 247 3.19 -1.82 -26.27
N ILE A 248 3.28 -1.04 -27.34
CA ILE A 248 2.53 -1.29 -28.58
C ILE A 248 3.35 -2.26 -29.42
N GLU A 249 2.86 -3.49 -29.62
CA GLU A 249 3.42 -4.38 -30.63
C GLU A 249 3.19 -3.73 -32.00
N ALA A 250 4.26 -3.22 -32.62
CA ALA A 250 4.23 -2.81 -34.00
C ALA A 250 3.89 -4.06 -34.83
N ALA A 251 2.82 -4.01 -35.61
CA ALA A 251 2.49 -5.08 -36.53
C ALA A 251 3.73 -5.35 -37.39
N ASP A 252 4.27 -6.57 -37.31
CA ASP A 252 5.39 -7.00 -38.15
C ASP A 252 5.05 -6.68 -39.61
N ASP A 253 5.72 -5.67 -40.17
CA ASP A 253 5.82 -5.47 -41.61
C ASP A 253 6.72 -6.60 -42.14
N LYS A 254 6.17 -7.83 -42.20
CA LYS A 254 6.70 -8.87 -43.06
C LYS A 254 6.32 -8.55 -44.50
N ASP A 255 7.00 -7.55 -45.04
CA ASP A 255 7.17 -7.42 -46.49
C ASP A 255 8.13 -8.53 -46.96
N GLY A 256 7.57 -9.48 -47.70
CA GLY A 256 8.30 -10.65 -48.19
C GLY A 256 7.51 -11.53 -49.14
N ASP A 257 6.93 -10.91 -50.18
CA ASP A 257 6.57 -11.48 -51.50
C ASP A 257 5.29 -12.34 -51.63
N GLY A 258 4.46 -11.97 -52.63
CA GLY A 258 3.61 -12.94 -53.34
C GLY A 258 2.09 -12.71 -53.39
N SER A 259 1.66 -11.80 -54.27
CA SER A 259 0.36 -11.78 -54.99
C SER A 259 -0.95 -11.42 -54.26
N CYS A 260 -1.56 -10.39 -54.83
CA CYS A 260 -2.93 -9.89 -54.77
C CYS A 260 -4.05 -10.94 -54.88
N GLU A 261 -5.12 -10.78 -54.09
CA GLU A 261 -6.51 -10.53 -54.54
C GLU A 261 -7.43 -10.22 -53.34
N GLU A 262 -8.37 -9.31 -53.57
CA GLU A 262 -9.26 -8.69 -52.58
C GLU A 262 -10.28 -9.67 -51.98
N GLU A 263 -10.45 -9.67 -50.65
CA GLU A 263 -11.79 -9.81 -50.07
C GLU A 263 -11.89 -9.18 -48.67
N ASN A 264 -12.96 -8.42 -48.49
CA ASN A 264 -13.31 -7.65 -47.31
C ASN A 264 -13.28 -8.47 -46.01
N THR A 265 -12.26 -8.26 -45.19
CA THR A 265 -12.41 -8.27 -43.72
C THR A 265 -11.65 -7.08 -43.16
N LYS A 266 -12.36 -5.95 -43.03
CA LYS A 266 -11.92 -4.80 -42.23
C LYS A 266 -12.08 -5.17 -40.75
N THR A 267 -11.33 -6.17 -40.31
CA THR A 267 -11.10 -6.40 -38.89
C THR A 267 -9.91 -5.56 -38.55
N GLU A 268 -10.16 -4.51 -37.77
CA GLU A 268 -9.15 -3.69 -37.11
C GLU A 268 -8.04 -4.63 -36.61
N ARG A 269 -6.84 -4.52 -37.19
CA ARG A 269 -5.64 -5.05 -36.54
C ARG A 269 -5.44 -4.15 -35.33
N GLU A 270 -6.17 -4.43 -34.26
CA GLU A 270 -5.94 -3.85 -32.95
C GLU A 270 -4.46 -4.10 -32.65
N SER A 271 -3.66 -3.02 -32.67
CA SER A 271 -2.29 -3.06 -32.19
C SER A 271 -2.35 -3.60 -30.76
N ARG A 272 -1.82 -4.79 -30.52
CA ARG A 272 -1.89 -5.42 -29.22
C ARG A 272 -1.03 -4.61 -28.27
N VAL A 273 -1.67 -3.90 -27.35
CA VAL A 273 -0.99 -3.18 -26.27
C VAL A 273 -0.74 -4.20 -25.17
N GLU A 274 0.52 -4.56 -24.94
CA GLU A 274 0.91 -5.41 -23.83
C GLU A 274 1.48 -4.52 -22.71
N ARG A 275 0.89 -4.62 -21.52
CA ARG A 275 1.41 -3.96 -20.33
C ARG A 275 2.55 -4.78 -19.77
N ILE A 276 3.72 -4.17 -19.60
CA ILE A 276 4.91 -4.81 -19.02
C ILE A 276 5.18 -4.24 -17.63
N TRP A 277 5.49 -5.10 -16.69
CA TRP A 277 5.82 -4.77 -15.30
C TRP A 277 7.32 -4.88 -15.05
N SER A 278 7.87 -3.92 -14.33
CA SER A 278 9.30 -3.90 -13.98
C SER A 278 9.54 -3.29 -12.60
N ILE A 279 10.65 -3.69 -11.97
CA ILE A 279 11.17 -3.08 -10.73
C ILE A 279 12.42 -2.28 -11.10
N GLY A 280 12.52 -1.08 -10.55
CA GLY A 280 13.63 -0.18 -10.82
C GLY A 280 13.87 0.81 -9.70
N GLN A 281 15.07 1.37 -9.70
CA GLN A 281 15.52 2.38 -8.75
C GLN A 281 15.21 3.78 -9.28
N TRP A 282 14.77 4.66 -8.39
CA TRP A 282 14.74 6.10 -8.65
C TRP A 282 16.13 6.67 -8.47
N VAL A 283 16.66 7.29 -9.52
CA VAL A 283 17.93 8.01 -9.50
C VAL A 283 17.65 9.49 -9.66
N GLN A 284 17.89 10.24 -8.61
CA GLN A 284 17.71 11.69 -8.58
C GLN A 284 18.62 12.35 -9.64
N THR A 285 18.08 13.19 -10.50
CA THR A 285 18.84 13.93 -11.52
C THR A 285 18.79 15.43 -11.35
N TYR A 286 17.71 15.99 -10.79
CA TYR A 286 17.62 17.41 -10.51
C TYR A 286 16.68 17.69 -9.33
N PRO A 287 17.10 18.37 -8.25
CA PRO A 287 18.45 18.89 -8.05
C PRO A 287 19.48 17.75 -7.92
N ASP A 288 20.67 17.93 -8.47
CA ASP A 288 21.78 16.97 -8.37
C ASP A 288 22.28 16.95 -6.91
N PRO A 289 22.26 15.78 -6.24
CA PRO A 289 22.73 15.66 -4.85
C PRO A 289 24.18 16.09 -4.61
N GLU A 290 25.03 16.00 -5.63
CA GLU A 290 26.47 16.24 -5.51
C GLU A 290 26.85 17.67 -5.87
N THR A 291 26.06 18.35 -6.72
CA THR A 291 26.47 19.65 -7.28
C THR A 291 25.56 20.82 -6.90
N GLU A 292 24.28 20.58 -6.63
CA GLU A 292 23.31 21.66 -6.38
C GLU A 292 23.29 22.12 -4.92
N ASP A 293 23.03 23.40 -4.69
CA ASP A 293 23.01 23.99 -3.35
C ASP A 293 21.60 23.96 -2.71
N ILE A 294 21.53 24.24 -1.41
CA ILE A 294 20.26 24.20 -0.66
C ILE A 294 19.16 25.11 -1.26
N ASN A 295 19.51 26.19 -1.94
CA ASN A 295 18.54 27.05 -2.61
C ASN A 295 17.93 26.36 -3.82
N ASP A 296 18.73 25.65 -4.62
CA ASP A 296 18.22 24.86 -5.74
C ASP A 296 17.24 23.79 -5.24
N TRP A 297 17.55 23.17 -4.10
CA TRP A 297 16.65 22.23 -3.41
C TRP A 297 15.35 22.88 -2.92
N VAL A 298 15.43 24.05 -2.29
CA VAL A 298 14.25 24.75 -1.74
C VAL A 298 13.38 25.36 -2.83
N LEU A 299 13.98 25.82 -3.94
CA LEU A 299 13.28 26.44 -5.07
C LEU A 299 12.79 25.41 -6.10
N CYS A 300 13.21 24.15 -5.99
CA CYS A 300 12.75 23.08 -6.86
C CYS A 300 11.27 22.80 -6.60
N SER A 301 10.43 23.10 -7.59
CA SER A 301 8.99 22.82 -7.51
C SER A 301 8.67 21.33 -7.60
N VAL A 302 9.41 20.58 -8.44
CA VAL A 302 9.26 19.15 -8.64
C VAL A 302 10.63 18.53 -8.92
N PRO A 303 11.16 17.65 -8.04
CA PRO A 303 12.41 16.96 -8.32
C PRO A 303 12.25 16.03 -9.52
N CYS A 304 13.29 15.95 -10.34
CA CYS A 304 13.39 15.05 -11.47
C CYS A 304 14.29 13.87 -11.12
N GLY A 305 13.97 12.72 -11.69
CA GLY A 305 14.77 11.53 -11.59
C GLY A 305 14.50 10.58 -12.73
N GLN A 306 15.39 9.61 -12.86
CA GLN A 306 15.34 8.57 -13.86
C GLN A 306 14.91 7.25 -13.22
N TYR A 307 14.21 6.46 -14.02
CA TYR A 307 13.90 5.07 -13.68
C TYR A 307 15.03 4.17 -14.18
N LYS A 308 15.88 3.70 -13.28
CA LYS A 308 16.89 2.69 -13.59
C LYS A 308 16.27 1.31 -13.39
N GLN A 309 15.78 0.70 -14.47
CA GLN A 309 15.21 -0.64 -14.43
C GLN A 309 16.25 -1.66 -13.94
N LEU A 310 15.83 -2.53 -13.02
CA LEU A 310 16.65 -3.59 -12.42
C LEU A 310 16.13 -4.98 -12.81
N LEU A 311 14.82 -5.15 -12.89
CA LEU A 311 14.18 -6.43 -13.15
C LEU A 311 12.93 -6.25 -14.00
N CYS A 312 12.77 -7.05 -15.05
CA CYS A 312 11.52 -7.16 -15.82
C CYS A 312 10.73 -8.38 -15.32
N LEU A 313 9.44 -8.21 -15.05
CA LEU A 313 8.55 -9.24 -14.48
C LEU A 313 7.58 -9.84 -15.51
N GLY A 314 7.43 -9.22 -16.69
CA GLY A 314 6.51 -9.67 -17.74
C GLY A 314 5.17 -8.95 -17.68
N SER A 315 4.11 -9.56 -18.21
CA SER A 315 2.82 -8.86 -18.44
C SER A 315 1.76 -9.00 -17.35
N GLU A 316 1.94 -9.92 -16.41
CA GLU A 316 1.03 -10.07 -15.27
C GLU A 316 1.42 -9.13 -14.12
N GLU A 317 0.44 -8.45 -13.51
CA GLU A 317 0.69 -7.63 -12.33
C GLU A 317 1.10 -8.53 -11.15
N PRO A 318 2.30 -8.37 -10.57
CA PRO A 318 2.70 -9.17 -9.41
C PRO A 318 1.89 -8.75 -8.17
N SER A 319 1.64 -9.71 -7.28
CA SER A 319 1.13 -9.39 -5.95
C SER A 319 2.15 -8.54 -5.17
N SER A 320 1.69 -7.76 -4.18
CA SER A 320 2.56 -6.92 -3.35
C SER A 320 3.66 -7.73 -2.67
N CYS A 321 3.34 -8.97 -2.27
CA CYS A 321 4.28 -9.87 -1.64
C CYS A 321 5.33 -10.39 -2.63
N ILE A 322 4.92 -10.83 -3.82
CA ILE A 322 5.84 -11.32 -4.86
C ILE A 322 6.76 -10.19 -5.32
N ALA A 323 6.23 -9.01 -5.58
CA ALA A 323 7.02 -7.86 -6.01
C ALA A 323 8.08 -7.47 -4.97
N THR A 324 7.71 -7.51 -3.67
CA THR A 324 8.63 -7.24 -2.57
C THR A 324 9.71 -8.31 -2.47
N ASP A 325 9.35 -9.60 -2.59
CA ASP A 325 10.32 -10.70 -2.55
C ASP A 325 11.29 -10.64 -3.74
N CYS A 326 10.83 -10.24 -4.93
CA CYS A 326 11.67 -10.00 -6.10
C CYS A 326 12.67 -8.86 -5.85
N LEU A 327 12.23 -7.73 -5.29
CA LEU A 327 13.12 -6.61 -4.94
C LEU A 327 14.17 -7.06 -3.93
N LEU A 328 13.76 -7.77 -2.87
CA LEU A 328 14.69 -8.28 -1.86
C LEU A 328 15.75 -9.21 -2.46
N GLY A 329 15.37 -10.07 -3.40
CA GLY A 329 16.32 -10.90 -4.15
C GLY A 329 17.36 -10.08 -4.90
N VAL A 330 16.94 -8.98 -5.53
CA VAL A 330 17.86 -8.04 -6.22
C VAL A 330 18.79 -7.35 -5.22
N LEU A 331 18.26 -6.82 -4.12
CA LEU A 331 19.04 -6.08 -3.12
C LEU A 331 20.09 -6.97 -2.43
N LEU A 332 19.71 -8.20 -2.06
CA LEU A 332 20.62 -9.14 -1.41
C LEU A 332 21.74 -9.61 -2.35
N SER A 333 21.45 -9.74 -3.66
CA SER A 333 22.47 -10.10 -4.64
C SER A 333 23.53 -9.01 -4.82
N GLN A 334 23.10 -7.74 -4.80
CA GLN A 334 24.03 -6.60 -4.89
C GLN A 334 24.95 -6.50 -3.67
N GLU A 335 24.44 -6.82 -2.48
CA GLU A 335 25.23 -6.82 -1.24
C GLU A 335 26.30 -7.93 -1.25
N THR A 336 25.97 -9.11 -1.81
CA THR A 336 26.95 -10.18 -1.97
C THR A 336 28.05 -9.84 -2.98
N ASP A 337 27.71 -9.16 -4.08
CA ASP A 337 28.70 -8.78 -5.10
C ASP A 337 29.63 -7.66 -4.62
N GLY A 338 29.13 -6.72 -3.81
CA GLY A 338 29.94 -5.66 -3.19
C GLY A 338 31.01 -6.17 -2.22
N THR A 339 30.78 -7.32 -1.59
CA THR A 339 31.69 -7.89 -0.58
C THR A 339 32.93 -8.56 -1.19
N PHE A 340 32.93 -8.88 -2.49
CA PHE A 340 34.08 -9.46 -3.19
C PHE A 340 34.94 -8.44 -3.97
N GLY A 341 34.56 -7.15 -3.98
CA GLY A 341 35.24 -6.10 -4.74
C GLY A 341 36.43 -5.43 -4.05
N THR A 342 36.58 -5.56 -2.73
CA THR A 342 37.68 -4.93 -1.97
C THR A 342 38.71 -5.97 -1.56
N LYS A 343 39.55 -6.38 -2.50
CA LYS A 343 40.91 -6.89 -2.24
C LYS A 343 41.70 -6.87 -3.55
N THR A 344 42.48 -5.82 -3.75
CA THR A 344 43.74 -5.92 -4.50
C THR A 344 44.77 -5.01 -3.88
#